data_AF-A0A7C5U5B3-F1
#
_entry.id   AF-A0A7C5U5B3-F1
#
_cell.length_a   1.000
_cell.length_b   1.000
_cell.length_c   1.000
_cell.angle_alpha   90.00
_cell.angle_beta   90.00
_cell.angle_gamma   90.00
#
_symmetry.space_group_name_H-M   'P 1'
#
loop_
_entity.id
_entity.type
_entity.pdbx_description
1 polymer ?
#
loop_
_entity_poly.entity_id
_entity_poly.type
_entity_poly.pdbx_seq_one_letter_code
_entity_poly.pdbx_strand_id
1 'polypeptide(L)'
;TEAVAYNENQKKFVIVKFEKVRRAHGYFIVHLVGVNTISEAEKLKGFVIYLDKSFFPKSKDGEYYFFELLKCEVYDEHGNLLGIIEDIIETGNNDVIVVRKEKKEMLIPVIERYVTKIDKENKKIYIKTPEWLE
;
A
#
# COMPACT_ATOMS: atom_id res chain seq x y z
N THR A 1 -7.63 15.23 -11.57
CA THR A 1 -6.44 14.81 -10.78
C THR A 1 -5.28 14.59 -11.72
N GLU A 2 -4.09 15.07 -11.35
CA GLU A 2 -2.84 14.81 -12.07
C GLU A 2 -2.12 13.63 -11.42
N ALA A 3 -1.44 12.82 -12.23
CA ALA A 3 -0.68 11.66 -11.80
C ALA A 3 0.61 11.55 -12.61
N VAL A 4 1.58 10.81 -12.07
CA VAL A 4 2.81 10.47 -12.79
C VAL A 4 2.63 9.08 -13.38
N ALA A 5 2.73 8.96 -14.70
CA ALA A 5 2.84 7.66 -15.35
C ALA A 5 4.33 7.39 -15.60
N TYR A 6 4.86 6.26 -15.13
CA TYR A 6 6.25 5.87 -15.32
C TYR A 6 6.36 4.48 -15.98
N ASN A 7 7.25 4.36 -16.95
CA ASN A 7 7.59 3.10 -17.60
C ASN A 7 9.04 2.76 -17.31
N GLU A 8 9.25 1.69 -16.55
CA GLU A 8 10.57 1.23 -16.12
C GLU A 8 11.46 0.81 -17.30
N ASN A 9 10.90 0.06 -18.26
CA ASN A 9 11.62 -0.42 -19.44
C ASN A 9 12.10 0.72 -20.32
N GLN A 10 11.32 1.80 -20.43
CA GLN A 10 11.66 2.97 -21.23
C GLN A 10 12.42 4.05 -20.43
N LYS A 11 12.54 3.89 -19.11
CA LYS A 11 13.01 4.93 -18.16
C LYS A 11 12.38 6.30 -18.42
N LYS A 12 11.09 6.32 -18.74
CA LYS A 12 10.35 7.53 -19.11
C LYS A 12 9.21 7.77 -18.14
N PHE A 13 9.05 9.03 -17.72
CA PHE A 13 7.87 9.49 -17.01
C PHE A 13 7.12 10.55 -17.82
N VAL A 14 5.81 10.60 -17.65
CA VAL A 14 4.93 11.64 -18.19
C VAL A 14 3.90 12.02 -17.14
N ILE A 15 3.54 13.30 -17.08
CA ILE A 15 2.43 13.75 -16.25
C ILE A 15 1.14 13.55 -17.04
N VAL A 16 0.18 12.88 -16.43
CA VAL A 16 -1.13 12.61 -17.02
C VAL A 16 -2.22 13.25 -16.17
N LYS A 17 -3.28 13.72 -16.82
CA LYS A 17 -4.46 14.26 -16.15
C LYS A 17 -5.67 13.44 -16.53
N PHE A 18 -6.42 12.97 -15.54
CA PHE A 18 -7.64 12.20 -15.76
C PHE A 18 -8.78 13.13 -16.20
N GLU A 19 -9.43 12.78 -17.32
CA GLU A 19 -10.62 13.47 -17.83
C GLU A 19 -11.89 12.71 -17.47
N LYS A 20 -11.94 11.39 -17.75
CA LYS A 20 -13.08 10.52 -17.44
C LYS A 20 -12.61 9.15 -16.98
N VAL A 21 -13.38 8.55 -16.09
CA VAL A 21 -13.14 7.18 -15.61
C VAL A 21 -14.47 6.43 -15.60
N ARG A 22 -14.47 5.20 -16.11
CA ARG A 22 -15.62 4.29 -16.00
C ARG A 22 -15.17 2.87 -15.74
N ARG A 23 -15.98 2.11 -15.00
CA ARG A 23 -15.75 0.68 -14.79
C ARG A 23 -16.35 -0.11 -15.94
N ALA A 24 -15.63 -1.12 -16.42
CA ALA A 24 -16.12 -2.05 -17.44
C ALA A 24 -15.42 -3.40 -17.30
N HIS A 25 -16.19 -4.48 -17.17
CA HIS A 25 -15.69 -5.87 -17.18
C HIS A 25 -14.51 -6.13 -16.23
N GLY A 26 -14.59 -5.65 -14.98
CA GLY A 26 -13.52 -5.83 -13.99
C GLY A 26 -12.35 -4.85 -14.11
N TYR A 27 -12.31 -4.01 -15.14
CA TYR A 27 -11.27 -3.00 -15.36
C TYR A 27 -11.81 -1.58 -15.22
N PHE A 28 -10.88 -0.64 -15.09
CA PHE A 28 -11.15 0.79 -15.26
C PHE A 28 -10.73 1.22 -16.66
N ILE A 29 -11.65 1.84 -17.39
CA ILE A 29 -11.37 2.54 -18.64
C ILE A 29 -11.22 4.01 -18.31
N VAL A 30 -10.07 4.57 -18.65
CA VAL A 30 -9.65 5.91 -18.29
C VAL A 30 -9.38 6.71 -19.56
N HIS A 31 -9.98 7.90 -19.65
CA HIS A 31 -9.65 8.90 -20.66
C HIS A 31 -8.75 9.96 -20.03
N LEU A 32 -7.58 10.17 -20.63
CA LEU A 32 -6.59 11.16 -20.21
C LEU A 32 -6.70 12.40 -21.09
N VAL A 33 -6.58 13.57 -20.48
CA VAL A 33 -6.56 14.86 -21.19
C VAL A 33 -5.45 14.84 -22.24
N GLY A 34 -5.78 15.17 -23.48
CA GLY A 34 -4.83 15.22 -24.60
C GLY A 34 -4.54 13.87 -25.26
N VAL A 35 -5.18 12.78 -24.83
CA VAL A 35 -5.11 11.46 -25.48
C VAL A 35 -6.45 11.18 -26.14
N ASN A 36 -6.57 11.47 -27.43
CA ASN A 36 -7.82 11.44 -28.18
C ASN A 36 -7.84 10.37 -29.28
N THR A 37 -6.71 9.74 -29.54
CA THR A 37 -6.55 8.70 -30.57
C THR A 37 -6.00 7.41 -29.98
N ILE A 38 -6.27 6.29 -30.68
CA ILE A 38 -5.73 4.98 -30.31
C ILE A 38 -4.20 5.00 -30.30
N SER A 39 -3.57 5.63 -31.31
CA SER A 39 -2.11 5.72 -31.41
C SER A 39 -1.47 6.48 -30.24
N GLU A 40 -2.14 7.52 -29.72
CA GLU A 40 -1.67 8.23 -28.52
C GLU A 40 -1.78 7.35 -27.27
N ALA A 41 -2.89 6.61 -27.12
CA ALA A 41 -3.09 5.70 -25.99
C ALA A 41 -2.07 4.53 -26.01
N GLU A 42 -1.75 3.99 -27.19
CA GLU A 42 -0.77 2.91 -27.35
C GLU A 42 0.62 3.28 -26.84
N LYS A 43 1.02 4.55 -26.99
CA LYS A 43 2.32 5.06 -26.47
C LYS A 43 2.43 4.98 -24.95
N LEU A 44 1.30 4.88 -24.24
CA LEU A 44 1.24 4.77 -22.78
C LEU A 44 1.15 3.32 -22.29
N LYS A 45 1.19 2.34 -23.20
CA LYS A 45 1.18 0.92 -22.82
C LYS A 45 2.42 0.58 -21.99
N GLY A 46 2.21 -0.13 -20.87
CA GLY A 46 3.27 -0.53 -19.95
C GLY A 46 3.71 0.55 -18.97
N PHE A 47 3.08 1.74 -18.99
CA PHE A 47 3.26 2.72 -17.93
C PHE A 47 2.45 2.32 -16.69
N VAL A 48 3.04 2.48 -15.52
CA VAL A 48 2.40 2.35 -14.21
C VAL A 48 2.04 3.74 -13.70
N ILE A 49 0.83 3.89 -13.17
CA ILE A 49 0.32 5.16 -12.63
C ILE A 49 0.71 5.27 -11.16
N TYR A 50 1.35 6.38 -10.81
CA TYR A 50 1.71 6.76 -9.46
C TYR A 50 0.95 8.02 -9.07
N LEU A 51 0.46 8.03 -7.82
CA LEU A 51 -0.20 9.18 -7.20
C LEU A 51 0.55 9.53 -5.93
N ASP A 52 0.56 10.81 -5.59
CA ASP A 52 1.04 11.25 -4.28
C ASP A 52 0.13 10.69 -3.18
N LYS A 53 0.72 10.28 -2.06
CA LYS A 53 -0.03 9.72 -0.92
C LYS A 53 -1.06 10.70 -0.36
N SER A 54 -0.84 12.01 -0.51
CA SER A 54 -1.78 13.07 -0.10
C SER A 54 -3.11 13.07 -0.85
N PHE A 55 -3.20 12.38 -2.01
CA PHE A 55 -4.48 12.21 -2.71
C PHE A 55 -5.40 11.18 -2.05
N PHE A 56 -4.87 10.32 -1.19
CA PHE A 56 -5.70 9.36 -0.48
C PHE A 56 -6.47 10.08 0.65
N PRO A 57 -7.79 9.87 0.77
CA PRO A 57 -8.55 10.35 1.92
C PRO A 57 -7.88 9.85 3.21
N LYS A 58 -7.89 10.65 4.27
CA LYS A 58 -7.44 10.17 5.58
C LYS A 58 -8.17 8.88 5.95
N SER A 59 -7.43 7.86 6.34
CA SER A 59 -8.01 6.61 6.85
C SER A 59 -8.82 6.91 8.12
N LYS A 60 -10.02 6.32 8.24
CA LYS A 60 -10.86 6.49 9.43
C LYS A 60 -10.28 5.72 10.62
N ASP A 61 -10.87 5.92 11.79
CA ASP A 61 -10.52 5.14 12.98
C ASP A 61 -10.75 3.64 12.71
N GLY A 62 -9.73 2.83 12.98
CA GLY A 62 -9.73 1.40 12.69
C GLY A 62 -9.39 1.02 11.23
N GLU A 63 -9.31 1.98 10.31
CA GLU A 63 -8.90 1.75 8.93
C GLU A 63 -7.42 2.16 8.74
N TYR A 64 -6.75 1.54 7.79
CA TYR A 64 -5.39 1.91 7.39
C TYR A 64 -5.19 1.61 5.91
N TYR A 65 -4.35 2.39 5.23
CA TYR A 65 -3.78 1.93 3.98
C TYR A 65 -2.51 1.14 4.23
N PHE A 66 -2.23 0.16 3.38
CA PHE A 66 -1.02 -0.66 3.49
C PHE A 66 0.26 0.17 3.49
N PHE A 67 0.32 1.21 2.65
CA PHE A 67 1.47 2.12 2.61
C PHE A 67 1.67 2.93 3.90
N GLU A 68 0.66 3.02 4.77
CA GLU A 68 0.77 3.65 6.09
C GLU A 68 1.47 2.72 7.08
N LEU A 69 1.22 1.41 6.97
CA LEU A 69 1.81 0.38 7.84
C LEU A 69 3.22 -0.05 7.41
N LEU A 70 3.52 0.01 6.12
CA LEU A 70 4.86 -0.31 5.62
C LEU A 70 5.91 0.56 6.34
N LYS A 71 7.02 -0.10 6.72
CA LYS A 71 8.14 0.48 7.48
C LYS A 71 7.81 0.91 8.91
N CYS A 72 6.65 0.57 9.46
CA CYS A 72 6.40 0.74 10.89
C CYS A 72 7.22 -0.26 11.71
N GLU A 73 7.70 0.18 12.87
CA GLU A 73 8.29 -0.65 13.91
C GLU A 73 7.18 -1.41 14.65
N VAL A 74 7.40 -2.70 14.91
CA VAL A 74 6.44 -3.56 15.62
C VAL A 74 6.98 -3.90 16.99
N TYR A 75 6.18 -3.64 18.02
CA TYR A 75 6.51 -3.87 19.42
C TYR A 75 5.54 -4.87 20.03
N ASP A 76 6.04 -5.70 20.96
CA ASP A 76 5.19 -6.54 21.80
C ASP A 76 4.52 -5.75 22.94
N GLU A 77 3.69 -6.43 23.74
CA GLU A 77 3.00 -5.88 24.91
C GLU A 77 3.94 -5.44 26.04
N HIS A 78 5.20 -5.86 26.00
CA HIS A 78 6.24 -5.49 26.96
C HIS A 78 7.12 -4.33 26.47
N GLY A 79 6.89 -3.85 25.25
CA GLY A 79 7.65 -2.77 24.63
C GLY A 79 8.95 -3.22 23.96
N ASN A 80 9.17 -4.53 23.76
CA ASN A 80 10.32 -5.02 23.01
C ASN A 80 10.08 -4.87 21.51
N LEU A 81 11.11 -4.42 20.79
CA LEU A 81 11.06 -4.33 19.33
C LEU A 81 11.13 -5.74 18.72
N LEU A 82 10.05 -6.14 18.06
CA LEU A 82 9.95 -7.38 17.31
C LEU A 82 10.55 -7.25 15.91
N GLY A 83 10.44 -6.08 15.27
CA GLY A 83 11.03 -5.82 13.96
C GLY A 83 10.37 -4.67 13.21
N ILE A 84 10.51 -4.66 11.89
CA ILE A 84 9.92 -3.64 11.00
C ILE A 84 9.05 -4.35 9.96
N ILE A 85 7.91 -3.75 9.62
CA ILE A 85 7.04 -4.24 8.54
C ILE A 85 7.74 -4.03 7.20
N GLU A 86 8.00 -5.14 6.50
CA GLU A 86 8.59 -5.14 5.17
C GLU A 86 7.53 -5.27 4.07
N ASP A 87 6.47 -6.05 4.34
CA ASP A 87 5.42 -6.35 3.36
C ASP A 87 4.07 -6.66 4.04
N ILE A 88 3.00 -6.71 3.24
CA ILE A 88 1.64 -7.05 3.67
C ILE A 88 1.03 -8.02 2.66
N ILE A 89 0.60 -9.18 3.15
CA ILE A 89 -0.03 -10.24 2.35
C ILE A 89 -1.55 -10.13 2.51
N GLU A 90 -2.26 -9.86 1.42
CA GLU A 90 -3.72 -9.96 1.36
C GLU A 90 -4.13 -11.44 1.30
N THR A 91 -4.83 -11.93 2.33
CA THR A 91 -5.31 -13.33 2.37
C THR A 91 -6.82 -13.46 2.13
N GLY A 92 -7.49 -12.36 1.78
CA GLY A 92 -8.94 -12.28 1.52
C GLY A 92 -9.80 -12.07 2.76
N ASN A 93 -9.45 -12.71 3.89
CA ASN A 93 -10.16 -12.50 5.17
C ASN A 93 -9.46 -11.47 6.06
N ASN A 94 -8.19 -11.70 6.40
CA ASN A 94 -7.40 -10.79 7.25
C ASN A 94 -6.03 -10.60 6.63
N ASP A 95 -5.56 -9.36 6.55
CA ASP A 95 -4.22 -9.08 6.05
C ASP A 95 -3.16 -9.63 7.02
N VAL A 96 -2.01 -10.02 6.48
CA VAL A 96 -0.88 -10.52 7.28
C VAL A 96 0.30 -9.59 7.07
N ILE A 97 0.78 -8.96 8.14
CA ILE A 97 2.00 -8.15 8.09
C ILE A 97 3.23 -9.07 8.18
N VAL A 98 4.21 -8.81 7.31
CA VAL A 98 5.51 -9.47 7.30
C VAL A 98 6.48 -8.60 8.09
N VAL A 99 6.80 -9.03 9.30
CA VAL A 99 7.70 -8.31 10.21
C VAL A 99 9.07 -8.97 10.16
N ARG A 100 10.10 -8.19 9.85
CA ARG A 100 11.48 -8.67 9.78
C ARG A 100 12.35 -8.05 10.86
N LYS A 101 13.16 -8.89 11.50
CA LYS A 101 14.26 -8.48 12.38
C LYS A 101 15.47 -9.35 12.06
N GLU A 102 16.50 -8.71 11.51
CA GLU A 102 17.68 -9.40 10.98
C GLU A 102 17.30 -10.50 9.98
N LYS A 103 17.56 -11.77 10.31
CA LYS A 103 17.21 -12.95 9.50
C LYS A 103 15.89 -13.61 9.91
N LYS A 104 15.23 -13.14 10.96
CA LYS A 104 13.95 -13.69 11.42
C LYS A 104 12.80 -12.96 10.74
N GLU A 105 11.91 -13.73 10.16
CA GLU A 105 10.65 -13.28 9.58
C GLU A 105 9.50 -13.76 10.46
N MET A 106 8.50 -12.90 10.66
CA MET A 106 7.31 -13.19 11.44
C MET A 106 6.09 -12.75 10.64
N LEU A 107 5.10 -13.64 10.58
CA LEU A 107 3.81 -13.39 9.94
C LEU A 107 2.78 -13.16 11.02
N ILE A 108 2.25 -11.94 11.09
CA ILE A 108 1.30 -11.54 12.12
C ILE A 108 -0.01 -11.13 11.45
N PRO A 109 -1.12 -11.83 11.71
CA PRO A 109 -2.43 -11.42 11.21
C PRO A 109 -2.86 -10.08 11.80
N VAL A 110 -3.31 -9.17 10.95
CA VAL A 110 -3.86 -7.87 11.35
C VAL A 110 -5.32 -8.05 11.76
N ILE A 111 -5.50 -8.52 12.99
CA ILE A 111 -6.80 -8.69 13.64
C ILE A 111 -6.76 -8.07 15.03
N GLU A 112 -7.91 -7.64 15.55
CA GLU A 112 -8.04 -6.99 16.87
C GLU A 112 -7.42 -7.80 18.02
N ARG A 113 -7.40 -9.14 17.90
CA ARG A 113 -6.75 -10.02 18.89
C ARG A 113 -5.25 -9.80 19.02
N TYR A 114 -4.57 -9.48 17.91
CA TYR A 114 -3.12 -9.32 17.88
C TYR A 114 -2.70 -7.87 17.78
N VAL A 115 -3.34 -7.04 16.97
CA VAL A 115 -2.93 -5.64 16.80
C VAL A 115 -3.69 -4.77 17.80
N THR A 116 -3.00 -4.34 18.86
CA THR A 116 -3.61 -3.59 19.97
C THR A 116 -3.62 -2.09 19.74
N LYS A 117 -2.62 -1.56 19.01
CA LYS A 117 -2.53 -0.12 18.69
C LYS A 117 -1.70 0.11 17.43
N ILE A 118 -2.19 1.01 16.57
CA ILE A 118 -1.46 1.52 15.40
C ILE A 118 -1.22 3.02 15.61
N ASP A 119 0.03 3.40 15.85
CA ASP A 119 0.48 4.79 15.94
C ASP A 119 1.11 5.19 14.59
N LYS A 120 0.25 5.72 13.71
CA LYS A 120 0.64 6.12 12.34
C LYS A 120 1.62 7.29 12.34
N GLU A 121 1.51 8.19 13.31
CA GLU A 121 2.36 9.39 13.42
C GLU A 121 3.78 9.03 13.79
N ASN A 122 3.96 8.12 14.77
CA ASN A 122 5.26 7.69 15.23
C ASN A 122 5.80 6.47 14.48
N LYS A 123 5.08 5.95 13.48
CA LYS A 123 5.42 4.73 12.74
C LYS A 123 5.61 3.50 13.64
N LYS A 124 4.72 3.33 14.62
CA LYS A 124 4.76 2.20 15.57
C LYS A 124 3.47 1.40 15.57
N ILE A 125 3.61 0.09 15.68
CA ILE A 125 2.49 -0.84 15.87
C ILE A 125 2.79 -1.66 17.11
N TYR A 126 1.79 -1.79 17.97
CA TYR A 126 1.85 -2.60 19.16
C TYR A 126 0.98 -3.83 18.95
N ILE A 127 1.55 -4.98 19.28
CA ILE A 127 0.86 -6.25 19.18
C ILE A 127 0.87 -6.97 20.52
N LYS A 128 -0.13 -7.84 20.70
CA LYS A 128 -0.03 -8.96 21.62
C LYS A 128 0.71 -10.08 20.90
N THR A 129 1.79 -10.56 21.51
CA THR A 129 2.61 -11.63 20.94
C THR A 129 1.76 -12.87 20.73
N PRO A 130 1.68 -13.39 19.50
CA PRO A 130 0.97 -14.63 19.27
C PRO A 130 1.67 -15.83 19.91
N GLU A 131 0.88 -16.81 20.33
CA GLU A 131 1.32 -18.02 21.04
C GLU A 131 2.42 -18.81 20.29
N TRP A 132 2.58 -18.64 18.97
CA TRP A 132 3.60 -19.31 18.16
C TRP A 132 4.93 -18.55 18.03
N LEU A 133 5.03 -17.33 18.55
CA LEU A 133 6.27 -16.54 18.55
C LEU A 133 7.08 -16.69 19.86
N GLU A 134 6.47 -17.27 20.90
CA GLU A 134 7.10 -17.60 22.18
C GLU A 134 8.12 -18.74 22.09
#